data_AF-A0A249STI9-F1
#
_entry.id   AF-A0A249STI9-F1
#
_cell.length_a   1.000
_cell.length_b   1.000
_cell.length_c   1.000
_cell.angle_alpha   90.00
_cell.angle_beta   90.00
_cell.angle_gamma   90.00
#
_symmetry.space_group_name_H-M   'P 1'
#
loop_
_entity.id
_entity.type
_entity.pdbx_description
1 polymer ?
#
loop_
_entity_poly.entity_id
_entity_poly.type
_entity_poly.pdbx_seq_one_letter_code
_entity_poly.pdbx_strand_id
1 'polypeptide(L)'
;MKRIIFLLIPAFCTICVLPVSAQQPNGSGRPGATAQPIPGPFTNTTINYIRTYEPSVPISDPAAVSTNNNLRQVRQNSQYFDGLGRPLQTVSKGMGKDGKDIVAPVVYDQFGREQFKYLPYVSPSSDGKFKTNPFVEQAGFMGGYHQGEQIYYGETEFEASPLNRVMKAYAPGNSWSRTGGNVQWWRP
;
A
#
# COMPACT_ATOMS: atom_id res chain seq x y z
N MET A 1 -47.81 49.49 35.93
CA MET A 1 -46.90 48.39 36.30
C MET A 1 -46.14 47.96 35.05
N LYS A 2 -44.85 48.28 34.93
CA LYS A 2 -44.02 47.98 33.74
C LYS A 2 -43.35 46.61 33.92
N ARG A 3 -43.55 45.67 32.99
CA ARG A 3 -42.82 44.39 32.93
C ARG A 3 -41.71 44.52 31.87
N ILE A 4 -40.47 44.40 32.31
CA ILE A 4 -39.27 44.41 31.46
C ILE A 4 -38.96 42.96 31.10
N ILE A 5 -38.91 42.65 29.81
CA ILE A 5 -38.51 41.33 29.28
C ILE A 5 -37.08 41.48 28.73
N PHE A 6 -36.13 40.77 29.33
CA PHE A 6 -34.76 40.65 28.83
C PHE A 6 -34.71 39.56 27.75
N LEU A 7 -34.34 39.92 26.52
CA LEU A 7 -34.01 38.99 25.44
C LEU A 7 -32.51 38.66 25.52
N LEU A 8 -32.19 37.42 25.88
CA LEU A 8 -30.84 36.85 25.79
C LEU A 8 -30.56 36.46 24.33
N ILE A 9 -29.58 37.10 23.70
CA ILE A 9 -29.07 36.76 22.38
C ILE A 9 -27.95 35.72 22.57
N PRO A 10 -28.05 34.49 22.03
CA PRO A 10 -26.95 33.54 22.12
C PRO A 10 -25.84 33.94 21.16
N ALA A 11 -24.64 34.16 21.69
CA ALA A 11 -23.42 34.35 20.91
C ALA A 11 -23.07 33.02 20.21
N PHE A 12 -23.33 32.95 18.90
CA PHE A 12 -22.87 31.84 18.07
C PHE A 12 -21.35 31.96 17.90
N CYS A 13 -20.61 31.08 18.56
CA CYS A 13 -19.18 30.89 18.33
C CYS A 13 -19.00 30.26 16.94
N THR A 14 -18.55 31.05 15.98
CA THR A 14 -18.22 30.58 14.62
C THR A 14 -16.99 29.67 14.72
N ILE A 15 -17.22 28.36 14.72
CA ILE A 15 -16.15 27.39 14.49
C ILE A 15 -15.66 27.61 13.06
N CYS A 16 -14.43 28.11 12.93
CA CYS A 16 -13.74 28.20 11.65
C CYS A 16 -13.39 26.78 11.20
N VAL A 17 -14.30 26.14 10.46
CA VAL A 17 -14.02 24.87 9.79
C VAL A 17 -13.11 25.18 8.62
N LEU A 18 -11.80 24.93 8.79
CA LEU A 18 -10.90 24.88 7.65
C LEU A 18 -11.40 23.76 6.72
N PRO A 19 -11.64 24.02 5.43
CA PRO A 19 -12.01 22.95 4.53
C PRO A 19 -10.83 21.98 4.42
N VAL A 20 -10.99 20.78 4.97
CA VAL A 20 -10.20 19.62 4.53
C VAL A 20 -10.75 19.25 3.16
N SER A 21 -10.15 19.78 2.11
CA SER A 21 -10.39 19.29 0.77
C SER A 21 -9.69 17.94 0.63
N ALA A 22 -10.46 16.86 0.71
CA ALA A 22 -10.04 15.60 0.12
C ALA A 22 -9.97 15.81 -1.41
N GLN A 23 -8.92 15.30 -2.05
CA GLN A 23 -8.82 15.30 -3.51
C GLN A 23 -10.04 14.56 -4.09
N GLN A 24 -10.84 15.25 -4.90
CA GLN A 24 -11.90 14.62 -5.68
C GLN A 24 -11.37 14.32 -7.10
N PRO A 25 -11.63 13.13 -7.67
CA PRO A 25 -11.31 12.87 -9.07
C PRO A 25 -12.27 13.65 -9.97
N ASN A 26 -11.84 14.83 -10.41
CA ASN A 26 -12.67 15.75 -11.19
C ASN A 26 -12.36 15.62 -12.68
N GLY A 27 -13.19 14.87 -13.42
CA GLY A 27 -13.22 14.92 -14.88
C GLY A 27 -13.37 13.56 -15.56
N SER A 28 -14.15 13.52 -16.63
CA SER A 28 -14.42 12.34 -17.48
C SER A 28 -13.21 11.89 -18.34
N GLY A 29 -12.03 12.46 -18.09
CA GLY A 29 -10.77 12.14 -18.77
C GLY A 29 -9.78 11.49 -17.82
N ARG A 30 -9.03 10.52 -18.33
CA ARG A 30 -8.04 9.80 -17.55
C ARG A 30 -6.86 10.73 -17.21
N PRO A 31 -6.50 10.92 -15.93
CA PRO A 31 -5.43 11.85 -15.55
C PRO A 31 -4.09 11.44 -16.15
N GLY A 32 -3.33 12.44 -16.62
CA GLY A 32 -1.99 12.30 -17.22
C GLY A 32 -0.91 12.00 -16.19
N ALA A 33 -1.15 11.02 -15.32
CA ALA A 33 -0.25 10.66 -14.25
C ALA A 33 1.09 10.15 -14.78
N THR A 34 2.18 10.55 -14.14
CA THR A 34 3.52 10.05 -14.44
C THR A 34 3.99 9.12 -13.32
N ALA A 35 4.23 7.85 -13.64
CA ALA A 35 4.77 6.86 -12.71
C ALA A 35 6.25 7.12 -12.42
N GLN A 36 6.67 6.79 -11.20
CA GLN A 36 8.10 6.71 -10.90
C GLN A 36 8.72 5.51 -11.65
N PRO A 37 10.02 5.57 -11.99
CA PRO A 37 10.70 4.45 -12.61
C PRO A 37 10.52 3.17 -11.79
N ILE A 38 10.22 2.06 -12.46
CA ILE A 38 10.08 0.76 -11.80
C ILE A 38 11.42 0.43 -11.11
N PRO A 39 11.41 0.14 -9.79
CA PRO A 39 12.62 -0.23 -9.08
C PRO A 39 13.29 -1.47 -9.70
N GLY A 40 14.62 -1.49 -9.67
CA GLY A 40 15.39 -2.64 -10.11
C GLY A 40 15.13 -3.90 -9.26
N PRO A 41 15.54 -5.08 -9.75
CA PRO A 41 15.43 -6.31 -8.99
C PRO A 41 16.27 -6.26 -7.71
N PHE A 42 15.84 -6.97 -6.68
CA PHE A 42 16.64 -7.18 -5.49
C PHE A 42 17.89 -7.99 -5.84
N THR A 43 19.07 -7.50 -5.47
CA THR A 43 20.36 -8.14 -5.77
C THR A 43 20.89 -9.01 -4.62
N ASN A 44 20.33 -8.86 -3.43
CA ASN A 44 20.74 -9.63 -2.26
C ASN A 44 20.23 -11.07 -2.35
N THR A 45 21.14 -12.03 -2.18
CA THR A 45 20.85 -13.47 -2.24
C THR A 45 20.47 -14.06 -0.88
N THR A 46 20.73 -13.35 0.22
CA THR A 46 20.41 -13.78 1.59
C THR A 46 19.39 -12.83 2.20
N ILE A 47 18.16 -13.32 2.38
CA ILE A 47 17.02 -12.51 2.83
C ILE A 47 16.47 -13.09 4.14
N ASN A 48 16.34 -12.25 5.16
CA ASN A 48 15.71 -12.61 6.42
C ASN A 48 14.19 -12.72 6.24
N TYR A 49 13.53 -13.63 6.96
CA TYR A 49 12.07 -13.72 6.90
C TYR A 49 11.44 -14.23 8.20
N ILE A 50 10.19 -13.85 8.40
CA ILE A 50 9.28 -14.44 9.36
C ILE A 50 8.24 -15.21 8.57
N ARG A 51 8.08 -16.51 8.86
CA ARG A 51 7.07 -17.36 8.23
C ARG A 51 6.05 -17.81 9.26
N THR A 52 4.79 -17.50 8.97
CA THR A 52 3.64 -17.87 9.79
C THR A 52 2.88 -18.99 9.09
N TYR A 53 2.51 -20.01 9.86
CA TYR A 53 1.66 -21.10 9.42
C TYR A 53 0.34 -21.04 10.19
N GLU A 54 -0.77 -21.13 9.47
CA GLU A 54 -2.12 -21.06 10.04
C GLU A 54 -2.87 -22.36 9.72
N PRO A 55 -2.86 -23.35 10.63
CA PRO A 55 -3.67 -24.55 10.51
C PRO A 55 -5.16 -24.22 10.53
N SER A 56 -5.91 -24.77 9.58
CA SER A 56 -7.37 -24.69 9.47
C SER A 56 -8.05 -26.03 9.77
N VAL A 57 -7.27 -27.03 10.20
CA VAL A 57 -7.72 -28.35 10.63
C VAL A 57 -6.96 -28.76 11.90
N PRO A 58 -7.50 -29.67 12.73
CA PRO A 58 -6.76 -30.21 13.87
C PRO A 58 -5.49 -30.92 13.40
N ILE A 59 -4.35 -30.55 13.98
CA ILE A 59 -3.05 -31.19 13.76
C ILE A 59 -2.46 -31.49 15.14
N SER A 60 -2.22 -32.77 15.43
CA SER A 60 -1.76 -33.23 16.73
C SER A 60 -0.25 -33.04 16.96
N ASP A 61 0.54 -33.10 15.88
CA ASP A 61 1.99 -32.87 15.91
C ASP A 61 2.32 -31.46 15.39
N PRO A 62 2.81 -30.54 16.23
CA PRO A 62 3.21 -29.20 15.79
C PRO A 62 4.26 -29.19 14.67
N ALA A 63 5.14 -30.20 14.59
CA ALA A 63 6.14 -30.28 13.52
C ALA A 63 5.52 -30.59 12.15
N ALA A 64 4.34 -31.20 12.12
CA ALA A 64 3.60 -31.46 10.88
C ALA A 64 3.03 -30.17 10.27
N VAL A 65 2.85 -29.09 11.05
CA VAL A 65 2.32 -27.82 10.56
C VAL A 65 3.23 -27.20 9.50
N SER A 66 4.54 -27.16 9.73
CA SER A 66 5.49 -26.48 8.84
C SER A 66 5.86 -27.29 7.59
N THR A 67 5.59 -28.60 7.60
CA THR A 67 5.87 -29.53 6.51
C THR A 67 4.63 -29.86 5.66
N ASN A 68 3.43 -29.52 6.14
CA ASN A 68 2.19 -29.72 5.40
C ASN A 68 2.10 -28.74 4.20
N ASN A 69 2.13 -29.30 2.99
CA ASN A 69 2.04 -28.53 1.75
C ASN A 69 0.60 -28.36 1.22
N ASN A 70 -0.40 -28.90 1.93
CA ASN A 70 -1.80 -28.71 1.57
C ASN A 70 -2.30 -27.36 2.10
N LEU A 71 -2.36 -26.36 1.20
CA LEU A 71 -2.75 -24.99 1.52
C LEU A 71 -4.20 -24.85 2.03
N ARG A 72 -5.06 -25.87 1.82
CA ARG A 72 -6.41 -25.91 2.40
C ARG A 72 -6.40 -26.31 3.88
N GLN A 73 -5.34 -26.98 4.33
CA GLN A 73 -5.17 -27.43 5.71
C GLN A 73 -4.27 -26.50 6.49
N VAL A 74 -3.18 -26.01 5.88
CA VAL A 74 -2.24 -25.07 6.52
C VAL A 74 -1.90 -23.96 5.54
N ARG A 75 -2.30 -22.74 5.87
CA ARG A 75 -1.93 -21.56 5.07
C ARG A 75 -0.53 -21.10 5.49
N GLN A 76 0.24 -20.63 4.53
CA GLN A 76 1.60 -20.16 4.75
C GLN A 76 1.74 -18.71 4.29
N ASN A 77 2.19 -17.84 5.18
CA ASN A 77 2.51 -16.45 4.87
C ASN A 77 3.95 -16.13 5.27
N SER A 78 4.72 -15.50 4.38
CA SER A 78 6.12 -15.14 4.64
C SER A 78 6.33 -13.64 4.47
N GLN A 79 6.79 -12.97 5.52
CA GLN A 79 7.25 -11.58 5.44
C GLN A 79 8.77 -11.59 5.33
N TYR A 80 9.29 -10.98 4.28
CA TYR A 80 10.72 -10.89 4.00
C TYR A 80 11.25 -9.53 4.39
N PHE A 81 12.46 -9.48 4.92
CA PHE A 81 13.09 -8.30 5.48
C PHE A 81 14.47 -8.07 4.89
N ASP A 82 14.91 -6.83 4.90
CA ASP A 82 16.31 -6.49 4.65
C ASP A 82 17.21 -6.75 5.88
N GLY A 83 18.48 -6.36 5.79
CA GLY A 83 19.44 -6.50 6.89
C GLY A 83 19.17 -5.59 8.09
N LEU A 84 18.26 -4.62 7.98
CA LEU A 84 17.88 -3.70 9.05
C LEU A 84 16.51 -4.05 9.67
N GLY A 85 15.88 -5.15 9.23
CA GLY A 85 14.58 -5.59 9.73
C GLY A 85 13.39 -4.85 9.12
N ARG A 86 13.57 -4.14 7.99
CA ARG A 86 12.46 -3.49 7.29
C ARG A 86 11.80 -4.47 6.31
N PRO A 87 10.46 -4.61 6.29
CA PRO A 87 9.76 -5.50 5.37
C PRO A 87 9.97 -5.10 3.89
N LEU A 88 10.49 -6.00 3.07
CA LEU A 88 10.65 -5.82 1.62
C LEU A 88 9.44 -6.28 0.83
N GLN A 89 8.88 -7.44 1.20
CA GLN A 89 7.67 -7.97 0.59
C GLN A 89 7.01 -8.99 1.51
N THR A 90 5.69 -9.15 1.37
CA THR A 90 4.95 -10.27 1.96
C THR A 90 4.50 -11.20 0.85
N VAL A 91 4.69 -12.52 1.05
CA VAL A 91 4.28 -13.58 0.12
C VAL A 91 3.30 -14.52 0.82
N SER A 92 2.07 -14.53 0.34
CA SER A 92 1.04 -15.49 0.76
C SER A 92 1.00 -16.64 -0.24
N LYS A 93 1.46 -17.83 0.19
CA LYS A 93 1.68 -18.97 -0.70
C LYS A 93 0.35 -19.51 -1.23
N GLY A 94 0.24 -19.61 -2.56
CA GLY A 94 -0.88 -20.21 -3.27
C GLY A 94 -2.28 -19.67 -2.93
N MET A 95 -2.36 -18.41 -2.50
CA MET A 95 -3.62 -17.74 -2.16
C MET A 95 -4.28 -17.04 -3.36
N GLY A 96 -3.58 -16.92 -4.48
CA GLY A 96 -4.04 -16.31 -5.71
C GLY A 96 -4.80 -17.29 -6.60
N LYS A 97 -5.25 -16.78 -7.76
CA LYS A 97 -5.88 -17.59 -8.80
C LYS A 97 -4.95 -18.75 -9.20
N ASP A 98 -5.51 -19.94 -9.42
CA ASP A 98 -4.79 -21.15 -9.83
C ASP A 98 -3.66 -21.59 -8.87
N GLY A 99 -3.80 -21.25 -7.58
CA GLY A 99 -2.83 -21.63 -6.54
C GLY A 99 -1.50 -20.87 -6.66
N LYS A 100 -1.52 -19.69 -7.28
CA LYS A 100 -0.37 -18.79 -7.39
C LYS A 100 -0.16 -17.94 -6.13
N ASP A 101 1.05 -17.44 -5.95
CA ASP A 101 1.37 -16.63 -4.77
C ASP A 101 0.79 -15.23 -4.89
N ILE A 102 0.32 -14.67 -3.77
CA ILE A 102 0.00 -13.23 -3.68
C ILE A 102 1.21 -12.54 -3.05
N VAL A 103 1.67 -11.46 -3.68
CA VAL A 103 2.89 -10.75 -3.29
C VAL A 103 2.58 -9.26 -3.10
N ALA A 104 2.99 -8.70 -1.97
CA ALA A 104 2.83 -7.29 -1.62
C ALA A 104 4.19 -6.66 -1.32
N PRO A 105 4.84 -5.99 -2.29
CA PRO A 105 6.16 -5.39 -2.12
C PRO A 105 6.09 -3.94 -1.59
N VAL A 106 7.18 -3.51 -0.95
CA VAL A 106 7.35 -2.18 -0.35
C VAL A 106 8.71 -1.60 -0.75
N VAL A 107 8.78 -0.28 -0.92
CA VAL A 107 10.02 0.46 -1.22
C VAL A 107 10.22 1.57 -0.19
N TYR A 108 11.46 1.71 0.25
CA TYR A 108 11.88 2.73 1.20
C TYR A 108 12.71 3.79 0.50
N ASP A 109 12.67 5.01 1.03
CA ASP A 109 13.60 6.06 0.63
C ASP A 109 15.00 5.85 1.25
N GLN A 110 15.93 6.76 0.93
CA GLN A 110 17.30 6.74 1.44
C GLN A 110 17.42 6.84 2.97
N PHE A 111 16.39 7.37 3.64
CA PHE A 111 16.33 7.48 5.10
C PHE A 111 15.63 6.28 5.74
N GLY A 112 15.16 5.33 4.93
CA GLY A 112 14.51 4.11 5.40
C GLY A 112 13.06 4.26 5.78
N ARG A 113 12.39 5.29 5.26
CA ARG A 113 10.95 5.52 5.45
C ARG A 113 10.19 4.84 4.31
N GLU A 114 9.06 4.19 4.62
CA GLU A 114 8.22 3.54 3.61
C GLU A 114 7.68 4.60 2.64
N GLN A 115 8.28 4.67 1.46
CA GLN A 115 7.93 5.67 0.44
C GLN A 115 6.85 5.15 -0.50
N PHE A 116 6.95 3.88 -0.91
CA PHE A 116 5.97 3.27 -1.79
C PHE A 116 5.45 1.95 -1.23
N LYS A 117 4.13 1.84 -1.18
CA LYS A 117 3.41 0.61 -0.82
C LYS A 117 2.64 0.13 -2.03
N TYR A 118 3.13 -0.92 -2.65
CA TYR A 118 2.54 -1.44 -3.88
C TYR A 118 1.27 -2.24 -3.58
N LEU A 119 0.31 -2.17 -4.50
CA LEU A 119 -0.86 -3.04 -4.49
C LEU A 119 -0.39 -4.50 -4.62
N PRO A 120 -0.99 -5.42 -3.84
CA PRO A 120 -0.68 -6.84 -3.97
C PRO A 120 -1.04 -7.34 -5.38
N TYR A 121 -0.22 -8.25 -5.89
CA TYR A 121 -0.43 -8.87 -7.20
C TYR A 121 -0.28 -10.39 -7.10
N VAL A 122 -0.77 -11.11 -8.12
CA VAL A 122 -0.57 -12.56 -8.22
C VAL A 122 0.70 -12.83 -9.02
N SER A 123 1.70 -13.45 -8.38
CA SER A 123 2.95 -13.82 -9.04
C SER A 123 2.74 -14.97 -10.04
N PRO A 124 3.50 -15.04 -11.15
CA PRO A 124 3.50 -16.20 -12.03
C PRO A 124 3.99 -17.49 -11.33
N SER A 125 4.65 -17.36 -10.17
CA SER A 125 5.15 -18.48 -9.35
C SER A 125 4.20 -18.86 -8.21
N SER A 126 4.40 -20.07 -7.67
CA SER A 126 3.56 -20.68 -6.61
C SER A 126 4.39 -21.40 -5.55
N ASP A 127 5.64 -20.98 -5.38
CA ASP A 127 6.61 -21.64 -4.49
C ASP A 127 6.60 -21.10 -3.06
N GLY A 128 5.88 -19.99 -2.82
CA GLY A 128 5.86 -19.28 -1.54
C GLY A 128 7.21 -18.69 -1.14
N LYS A 129 8.13 -18.48 -2.11
CA LYS A 129 9.46 -17.92 -1.91
C LYS A 129 9.48 -16.43 -2.24
N PHE A 130 10.56 -15.76 -1.83
CA PHE A 130 10.87 -14.38 -2.16
C PHE A 130 10.92 -14.16 -3.66
N LYS A 131 10.28 -13.10 -4.16
CA LYS A 131 10.35 -12.71 -5.56
C LYS A 131 11.46 -11.69 -5.74
N THR A 132 12.43 -11.99 -6.60
CA THR A 132 13.58 -11.11 -6.84
C THR A 132 13.19 -9.85 -7.60
N ASN A 133 12.19 -9.91 -8.47
CA ASN A 133 11.76 -8.78 -9.28
C ASN A 133 10.24 -8.52 -9.17
N PRO A 134 9.74 -8.20 -7.96
CA PRO A 134 8.31 -8.12 -7.75
C PRO A 134 7.68 -6.89 -8.42
N PHE A 135 8.45 -5.83 -8.66
CA PHE A 135 7.93 -4.59 -9.22
C PHE A 135 7.62 -4.73 -10.73
N VAL A 136 8.49 -5.41 -11.48
CA VAL A 136 8.22 -5.75 -12.89
C VAL A 136 7.08 -6.75 -13.00
N GLU A 137 7.06 -7.79 -12.15
CA GLU A 137 5.95 -8.75 -12.12
C GLU A 137 4.61 -8.05 -11.83
N GLN A 138 4.60 -7.13 -10.86
CA GLN A 138 3.40 -6.38 -10.50
C GLN A 138 2.93 -5.47 -11.63
N ALA A 139 3.83 -4.73 -12.26
CA ALA A 139 3.48 -3.86 -13.38
C ALA A 139 2.87 -4.66 -14.54
N GLY A 140 3.45 -5.83 -14.86
CA GLY A 140 2.91 -6.73 -15.88
C GLY A 140 1.54 -7.30 -15.52
N PHE A 141 1.37 -7.77 -14.27
CA PHE A 141 0.10 -8.29 -13.79
C PHE A 141 -0.99 -7.21 -13.82
N MET A 142 -0.75 -6.07 -13.18
CA MET A 142 -1.72 -4.98 -13.05
C MET A 142 -2.08 -4.35 -14.39
N GLY A 143 -1.09 -4.15 -15.28
CA GLY A 143 -1.31 -3.62 -16.62
C GLY A 143 -2.24 -4.48 -17.49
N GLY A 144 -2.30 -5.79 -17.24
CA GLY A 144 -3.25 -6.69 -17.89
C GLY A 144 -4.71 -6.50 -17.44
N TYR A 145 -4.95 -6.11 -16.19
CA TYR A 145 -6.29 -5.94 -15.62
C TYR A 145 -6.79 -4.49 -15.67
N HIS A 146 -5.88 -3.51 -15.60
CA HIS A 146 -6.20 -2.10 -15.47
C HIS A 146 -5.65 -1.33 -16.66
N GLN A 147 -6.29 -1.48 -17.81
CA GLN A 147 -5.80 -0.88 -19.04
C GLN A 147 -5.67 0.65 -18.92
N GLY A 148 -4.50 1.12 -19.34
CA GLY A 148 -4.08 2.49 -19.20
C GLY A 148 -3.43 2.79 -17.84
N GLU A 149 -3.78 2.10 -16.76
CA GLU A 149 -3.30 2.39 -15.40
C GLU A 149 -1.78 2.28 -15.28
N GLN A 150 -1.16 3.22 -14.55
CA GLN A 150 0.30 3.28 -14.42
C GLN A 150 0.72 3.33 -12.95
N ILE A 151 -0.16 3.75 -12.03
CA ILE A 151 0.16 3.93 -10.62
C ILE A 151 -0.50 2.83 -9.79
N TYR A 152 0.28 1.79 -9.50
CA TYR A 152 -0.19 0.62 -8.73
C TYR A 152 0.35 0.60 -7.30
N TYR A 153 0.61 1.77 -6.73
CA TYR A 153 1.19 1.93 -5.41
C TYR A 153 0.67 3.19 -4.75
N GLY A 154 0.57 3.16 -3.42
CA GLY A 154 0.46 4.39 -2.63
C GLY A 154 1.85 5.02 -2.48
N GLU A 155 1.91 6.34 -2.48
CA GLU A 155 3.15 7.10 -2.27
C GLU A 155 3.03 7.98 -1.02
N THR A 156 4.04 7.96 -0.17
CA THR A 156 4.17 8.92 0.94
C THR A 156 5.32 9.86 0.63
N GLU A 157 5.01 11.14 0.53
CA GLU A 157 5.98 12.22 0.38
C GLU A 157 6.35 12.74 1.76
N PHE A 158 7.64 12.73 2.06
CA PHE A 158 8.18 13.20 3.33
C PHE A 158 8.94 14.51 3.13
N GLU A 159 9.06 15.29 4.19
CA GLU A 159 9.99 16.41 4.25
C GLU A 159 11.44 15.96 3.97
N ALA A 160 12.25 16.88 3.45
CA ALA A 160 13.70 16.70 3.24
C ALA A 160 14.50 16.76 4.56
N SER A 161 13.86 16.39 5.68
CA SER A 161 14.44 16.31 7.00
C SER A 161 14.48 14.85 7.46
N PRO A 162 15.47 14.45 8.29
CA PRO A 162 15.47 13.15 8.97
C PRO A 162 14.31 12.97 9.94
N LEU A 163 13.63 14.05 10.32
CA LEU A 163 12.41 13.97 11.11
C LEU A 163 11.31 13.39 10.20
N ASN A 164 10.79 12.21 10.51
CA ASN A 164 9.78 11.43 9.75
C ASN A 164 8.42 12.16 9.58
N ARG A 165 8.43 13.38 9.05
CA ARG A 165 7.27 14.23 8.84
C ARG A 165 6.72 13.98 7.45
N VAL A 166 5.49 13.48 7.40
CA VAL A 166 4.74 13.30 6.16
C VAL A 166 4.27 14.66 5.67
N MET A 167 4.57 14.98 4.42
CA MET A 167 4.05 16.14 3.70
C MET A 167 2.73 15.82 3.04
N LYS A 168 2.68 14.72 2.30
CA LYS A 168 1.52 14.28 1.54
C LYS A 168 1.48 12.76 1.47
N ALA A 169 0.28 12.22 1.38
CA ALA A 169 0.04 10.82 1.11
C ALA A 169 -0.89 10.69 -0.09
N TYR A 170 -0.52 9.80 -1.00
CA TYR A 170 -1.18 9.57 -2.27
C TYR A 170 -1.70 8.13 -2.29
N ALA A 171 -2.98 7.95 -2.55
CA ALA A 171 -3.55 6.63 -2.74
C ALA A 171 -3.05 6.00 -4.07
N PRO A 172 -3.14 4.68 -4.23
CA PRO A 172 -2.91 4.05 -5.53
C PRO A 172 -3.86 4.59 -6.61
N GLY A 173 -3.33 4.72 -7.83
CA GLY A 173 -4.07 5.10 -9.02
C GLY A 173 -3.67 6.47 -9.60
N ASN A 174 -3.83 6.62 -10.91
CA ASN A 174 -3.48 7.78 -11.71
C ASN A 174 -4.19 9.04 -11.20
N SER A 175 -5.43 8.91 -10.72
CA SER A 175 -6.20 10.04 -10.15
C SER A 175 -5.58 10.61 -8.88
N TRP A 176 -4.82 9.79 -8.17
CA TRP A 176 -4.27 10.08 -6.87
C TRP A 176 -2.76 10.28 -6.92
N SER A 177 -2.15 10.29 -8.11
CA SER A 177 -0.71 10.39 -8.26
C SER A 177 -0.17 11.77 -7.88
N ARG A 178 1.08 11.78 -7.42
CA ARG A 178 1.82 13.02 -7.13
C ARG A 178 1.97 13.94 -8.34
N THR A 179 2.33 13.35 -9.48
CA THR A 179 2.53 14.08 -10.75
C THR A 179 1.43 13.71 -11.72
N GLY A 180 0.70 14.70 -12.23
CA GLY A 180 -0.30 14.53 -13.29
C GLY A 180 -1.63 13.91 -12.86
N GLY A 181 -1.82 13.66 -11.55
CA GLY A 181 -3.11 13.30 -10.98
C GLY A 181 -4.08 14.48 -10.96
N ASN A 182 -5.32 14.26 -10.50
CA ASN A 182 -6.37 15.28 -10.46
C ASN A 182 -6.14 16.32 -9.36
N VAL A 183 -4.97 16.97 -9.32
CA VAL A 183 -4.65 18.00 -8.34
C VAL A 183 -5.51 19.23 -8.65
N GLN A 184 -6.58 19.45 -7.88
CA GLN A 184 -7.32 20.69 -7.94
C GLN A 184 -6.43 21.79 -7.35
N TRP A 185 -5.73 22.50 -8.24
CA TRP A 185 -5.06 23.76 -7.91
C TRP A 185 -6.13 24.76 -7.46
N TRP A 186 -6.20 25.07 -6.16
CA TRP A 186 -6.84 26.32 -5.75
C TRP A 186 -5.97 27.47 -6.24
N ARG A 187 -6.42 28.18 -7.28
CA ARG A 187 -5.89 29.51 -7.60
C ARG A 187 -6.67 30.52 -6.76
N PRO A 188 -6.03 31.22 -5.80
CA PRO A 188 -6.62 32.43 -5.24
C PRO A 188 -6.73 33.52 -6.32
#